data_AF-A0A0T2QE32-F1
#
_entry.id   AF-A0A0T2QE32-F1
#
_cell.length_a   1.000
_cell.length_b   1.000
_cell.length_c   1.000
_cell.angle_alpha   90.00
_cell.angle_beta   90.00
_cell.angle_gamma   90.00
#
_symmetry.space_group_name_H-M   'P 1'
#
loop_
_entity.id
_entity.type
_entity.pdbx_description
1 polymer ?
#
loop_
_entity_poly.entity_id
_entity_poly.type
_entity_poly.pdbx_seq_one_letter_code
_entity_poly.pdbx_strand_id
1 'polypeptide(L)'
;MKIDNFSRAVISMRLMELGIADDLALRMPDTWLDTQARYHAILHGTTSPDFRVEQASDFAGRLVVGSHNGLFALLYCAFAGAGSDGPRVSAIVGDQGTQYERELASLASRRGFSIDFIHPTRRLIVECRKALAAGSVVVMLPDAWSQSPAEEDLEFAFPSGSFFTRSTLVRLIGLLDSSPIEAEVVEDEGGSFVIRCRLFNGMQGYFATLYDSLRQRPWEYERLLKLHRMFRPARAVAFGLSYRRGSDRLFFELQRGKTFRIGSGSPLDHLPDERVCRDKAVLDWIARRTAARIDALIHI
;
A
#
# COMPACT_ATOMS: atom_id res chain seq x y z
N MET A 1 -13.62 -15.15 7.17
CA MET A 1 -14.33 -13.95 6.69
C MET A 1 -14.71 -14.17 5.24
N LYS A 2 -15.99 -14.09 4.84
CA LYS A 2 -16.38 -14.23 3.42
C LYS A 2 -16.12 -12.90 2.71
N ILE A 3 -15.03 -12.81 1.96
CA ILE A 3 -14.81 -11.69 1.04
C ILE A 3 -15.85 -11.80 -0.07
N ASP A 4 -16.56 -10.70 -0.33
CA ASP A 4 -17.60 -10.68 -1.35
C ASP A 4 -17.01 -10.41 -2.74
N ASN A 5 -17.81 -10.72 -3.76
CA ASN A 5 -17.40 -10.59 -5.16
C ASN A 5 -17.01 -9.15 -5.55
N PHE A 6 -17.37 -8.15 -4.73
CA PHE A 6 -17.03 -6.75 -4.98
C PHE A 6 -15.55 -6.50 -4.70
N SER A 7 -15.01 -6.95 -3.56
CA SER A 7 -13.58 -6.78 -3.26
C SER A 7 -12.70 -7.48 -4.29
N ARG A 8 -13.09 -8.68 -4.74
CA ARG A 8 -12.37 -9.41 -5.79
C ARG A 8 -12.31 -8.60 -7.09
N ALA A 9 -13.42 -8.00 -7.49
CA ALA A 9 -13.46 -7.15 -8.68
C ALA A 9 -12.60 -5.89 -8.54
N VAL A 10 -12.61 -5.25 -7.37
CA VAL A 10 -11.71 -4.10 -7.12
C VAL A 10 -10.26 -4.53 -7.22
N ILE A 11 -9.86 -5.65 -6.62
CA ILE A 11 -8.50 -6.19 -6.73
C ILE A 11 -8.14 -6.42 -8.20
N SER A 12 -8.97 -7.15 -8.95
CA SER A 12 -8.73 -7.40 -10.37
C SER A 12 -8.58 -6.11 -11.17
N MET A 13 -9.44 -5.11 -10.94
CA MET A 13 -9.30 -3.80 -11.58
C MET A 13 -7.97 -3.12 -11.25
N ARG A 14 -7.50 -3.17 -9.99
CA ARG A 14 -6.18 -2.60 -9.61
C ARG A 14 -5.02 -3.31 -10.28
N LEU A 15 -5.11 -4.63 -10.45
CA LEU A 15 -4.11 -5.40 -11.17
C LEU A 15 -4.08 -5.02 -12.65
N MET A 16 -5.25 -4.86 -13.29
CA MET A 16 -5.35 -4.38 -14.67
C MET A 16 -4.79 -2.96 -14.82
N GLU A 17 -5.02 -2.07 -13.84
CA GLU A 17 -4.44 -0.71 -13.82
C GLU A 17 -2.90 -0.75 -13.82
N LEU A 18 -2.29 -1.74 -13.16
CA LEU A 18 -0.84 -1.99 -13.18
C LEU A 18 -0.35 -2.60 -14.51
N GLY A 19 -1.25 -2.93 -15.43
CA GLY A 19 -0.95 -3.54 -16.72
C GLY A 19 -0.81 -5.07 -16.67
N ILE A 20 -1.35 -5.72 -15.63
CA ILE A 20 -1.50 -7.19 -15.59
C ILE A 20 -2.61 -7.61 -16.57
N ALA A 21 -2.36 -8.65 -17.36
CA ALA A 21 -3.32 -9.17 -18.33
C ALA A 21 -4.64 -9.59 -17.65
N ASP A 22 -5.77 -9.35 -18.32
CA ASP A 22 -7.11 -9.48 -17.73
C ASP A 22 -7.40 -10.88 -17.16
N ASP A 23 -7.03 -11.93 -17.89
CA ASP A 23 -7.23 -13.32 -17.49
C ASP A 23 -6.43 -13.68 -16.23
N LEU A 24 -5.24 -13.11 -16.09
CA LEU A 24 -4.40 -13.26 -14.90
C LEU A 24 -4.93 -12.43 -13.73
N ALA A 25 -5.29 -11.17 -13.98
CA ALA A 25 -5.85 -10.26 -12.97
C ALA A 25 -7.16 -10.78 -12.35
N LEU A 26 -7.96 -11.54 -13.10
CA LEU A 26 -9.19 -12.16 -12.61
C LEU A 26 -8.96 -13.38 -11.70
N ARG A 27 -7.80 -14.04 -11.77
CA ARG A 27 -7.46 -15.23 -10.97
C ARG A 27 -6.70 -14.91 -9.68
N MET A 28 -6.05 -13.75 -9.64
CA MET A 28 -5.22 -13.30 -8.53
C MET A 28 -5.92 -12.77 -7.26
N PRO A 29 -7.23 -12.43 -7.22
CA PRO A 29 -7.82 -11.90 -6.00
C PRO A 29 -7.72 -12.85 -4.81
N ASP A 30 -7.95 -14.15 -5.00
CA ASP A 30 -7.84 -15.12 -3.91
C ASP A 30 -6.40 -15.26 -3.43
N THR A 31 -5.42 -15.27 -4.33
CA THR A 31 -3.99 -15.24 -3.98
C THR A 31 -3.61 -14.01 -3.15
N TRP A 32 -4.11 -12.83 -3.53
CA TRP A 32 -3.89 -11.61 -2.74
C TRP A 32 -4.50 -11.77 -1.34
N LEU A 33 -5.76 -12.20 -1.25
CA LEU A 33 -6.47 -12.33 0.03
C LEU A 33 -5.81 -13.34 0.96
N ASP A 34 -5.41 -14.49 0.44
CA ASP A 34 -4.72 -15.53 1.21
C ASP A 34 -3.34 -15.05 1.68
N THR A 35 -2.62 -14.30 0.84
CA THR A 35 -1.33 -13.69 1.20
C THR A 35 -1.49 -12.69 2.33
N GLN A 36 -2.44 -11.75 2.21
CA GLN A 36 -2.67 -10.75 3.24
C GLN A 36 -3.16 -11.38 4.55
N ALA A 37 -4.04 -12.39 4.50
CA ALA A 37 -4.48 -13.12 5.68
C ALA A 37 -3.32 -13.85 6.38
N ARG A 38 -2.42 -14.45 5.61
CA ARG A 38 -1.21 -15.10 6.15
C ARG A 38 -0.24 -14.09 6.75
N TYR A 39 0.01 -12.97 6.10
CA TYR A 39 0.85 -11.90 6.62
C TYR A 39 0.29 -11.32 7.92
N HIS A 40 -1.01 -11.04 7.96
CA HIS A 40 -1.69 -10.65 9.19
C HIS A 40 -1.54 -11.71 10.29
N ALA A 41 -1.74 -13.00 9.97
CA ALA A 41 -1.55 -14.08 10.93
C ALA A 41 -0.11 -14.15 11.48
N ILE A 42 0.90 -13.87 10.66
CA ILE A 42 2.30 -13.80 11.08
C ILE A 42 2.54 -12.59 11.99
N LEU A 43 2.01 -11.41 11.65
CA LEU A 43 2.20 -10.19 12.43
C LEU A 43 1.54 -10.28 13.81
N HIS A 44 0.36 -10.90 13.89
CA HIS A 44 -0.43 -11.03 15.11
C HIS A 44 -0.22 -12.36 15.85
N GLY A 45 0.52 -13.29 15.25
CA GLY A 45 0.87 -14.58 15.83
C GLY A 45 1.94 -14.48 16.91
N THR A 46 2.16 -15.59 17.61
CA THR A 46 3.22 -15.77 18.60
C THR A 46 4.54 -16.21 17.97
N THR A 47 4.50 -16.78 16.78
CA THR A 47 5.69 -17.23 16.05
C THR A 47 6.35 -16.05 15.35
N SER A 48 7.64 -15.84 15.60
CA SER A 48 8.42 -14.88 14.81
C SER A 48 8.67 -15.47 13.43
N PRO A 49 8.37 -14.75 12.33
CA PRO A 49 8.78 -15.21 11.01
C PRO A 49 10.30 -15.16 10.94
N ASP A 50 10.87 -16.18 10.31
CA ASP A 50 12.28 -16.20 9.98
C ASP A 50 12.54 -15.14 8.92
N PHE A 51 13.51 -14.27 9.20
CA PHE A 51 13.97 -13.30 8.22
C PHE A 51 15.48 -13.06 8.32
N ARG A 52 16.07 -12.62 7.21
CA ARG A 52 17.47 -12.20 7.14
C ARG A 52 17.59 -10.88 6.41
N VAL A 53 18.61 -10.11 6.77
CA VAL A 53 18.94 -8.84 6.12
C VAL A 53 20.10 -9.06 5.15
N GLU A 54 19.90 -8.72 3.87
CA GLU A 54 20.96 -8.71 2.86
C GLU A 54 21.62 -7.33 2.80
N GLN A 55 22.96 -7.34 2.73
CA GLN A 55 23.80 -6.13 2.79
C GLN A 55 23.61 -5.34 4.09
N ALA A 56 23.95 -5.97 5.22
CA ALA A 56 23.98 -5.30 6.52
C ALA A 56 25.12 -4.26 6.56
N SER A 57 24.76 -2.98 6.59
CA SER A 57 25.63 -1.87 7.00
C SER A 57 25.20 -1.37 8.37
N ASP A 58 26.00 -0.49 8.98
CA ASP A 58 25.55 0.29 10.12
C ASP A 58 24.32 1.15 9.73
N PHE A 59 23.16 0.84 10.32
CA PHE A 59 21.89 1.53 10.09
C PHE A 59 21.66 2.68 11.06
N ALA A 60 22.46 2.79 12.12
CA ALA A 60 22.27 3.82 13.15
C ALA A 60 22.33 5.21 12.53
N GLY A 61 21.35 6.05 12.87
CA GLY A 61 21.25 7.42 12.35
C GLY A 61 20.96 7.52 10.86
N ARG A 62 20.41 6.48 10.21
CA ARG A 62 20.03 6.49 8.79
C ARG A 62 18.53 6.58 8.56
N LEU A 63 18.18 7.21 7.45
CA LEU A 63 16.85 7.13 6.86
C LEU A 63 16.73 5.86 6.02
N VAL A 64 15.70 5.05 6.30
CA VAL A 64 15.29 3.93 5.47
C VAL A 64 14.02 4.28 4.73
N VAL A 65 14.04 4.10 3.41
CA VAL A 65 12.90 4.26 2.51
C VAL A 65 12.42 2.88 2.10
N GLY A 66 11.19 2.52 2.48
CA GLY A 66 10.58 1.24 2.12
C GLY A 66 9.22 1.42 1.47
N SER A 67 8.54 0.30 1.20
CA SER A 67 7.17 0.28 0.67
C SER A 67 6.28 -0.66 1.48
N HIS A 68 4.96 -0.59 1.29
CA HIS A 68 4.00 -1.53 1.87
C HIS A 68 3.95 -2.86 1.07
N ASN A 69 5.08 -3.27 0.49
CA ASN A 69 5.23 -4.54 -0.21
C ASN A 69 5.81 -5.62 0.71
N GLY A 70 5.37 -6.86 0.52
CA GLY A 70 5.76 -7.98 1.35
C GLY A 70 5.31 -7.80 2.80
N LEU A 71 6.02 -8.42 3.73
CA LEU A 71 5.78 -8.25 5.16
C LEU A 71 6.53 -7.02 5.69
N PHE A 72 6.20 -5.83 5.16
CA PHE A 72 6.92 -4.57 5.39
C PHE A 72 7.15 -4.24 6.87
N ALA A 73 6.28 -4.68 7.78
CA ALA A 73 6.43 -4.44 9.21
C ALA A 73 7.69 -5.12 9.79
N LEU A 74 8.29 -6.09 9.10
CA LEU A 74 9.59 -6.65 9.46
C LEU A 74 10.75 -5.67 9.32
N LEU A 75 10.60 -4.59 8.55
CA LEU A 75 11.59 -3.51 8.49
C LEU A 75 11.86 -2.97 9.91
N TYR A 76 10.80 -2.73 10.69
CA TYR A 76 10.94 -2.23 12.06
C TYR A 76 11.66 -3.22 12.97
N CYS A 77 11.34 -4.51 12.87
CA CYS A 77 12.01 -5.57 13.65
C CYS A 77 13.50 -5.68 13.29
N ALA A 78 13.82 -5.60 12.00
CA ALA A 78 15.18 -5.75 11.51
C ALA A 78 16.09 -4.60 11.94
N PHE A 79 15.56 -3.37 11.88
CA PHE A 79 16.34 -2.18 12.24
C PHE A 79 16.32 -1.87 13.73
N ALA A 80 15.43 -2.48 14.51
CA ALA A 80 15.46 -2.35 15.96
C ALA A 80 16.59 -3.12 16.63
N GLY A 81 17.25 -4.04 15.89
CA GLY A 81 18.43 -4.79 16.36
C GLY A 81 18.22 -5.41 17.73
N ALA A 82 17.51 -6.54 17.82
CA ALA A 82 17.12 -7.23 19.06
C ALA A 82 18.09 -7.04 20.26
N GLY A 83 17.77 -6.09 21.16
CA GLY A 83 18.52 -5.81 22.40
C GLY A 83 18.39 -4.36 22.89
N SER A 84 18.77 -4.09 24.16
CA SER A 84 18.80 -2.73 24.75
C SER A 84 19.86 -1.81 24.15
N ASP A 85 20.81 -2.38 23.41
CA ASP A 85 21.96 -1.68 22.81
C ASP A 85 21.80 -1.51 21.28
N GLY A 86 20.69 -1.99 20.71
CA GLY A 86 20.34 -1.79 19.30
C GLY A 86 19.89 -0.35 19.03
N PRO A 87 19.98 0.13 17.77
CA PRO A 87 19.49 1.45 17.43
C PRO A 87 17.98 1.52 17.64
N ARG A 88 17.51 2.67 18.14
CA ARG A 88 16.08 2.95 18.24
C ARG A 88 15.48 3.01 16.83
N VAL A 89 14.18 2.73 16.71
CA VAL A 89 13.48 2.85 15.43
C VAL A 89 12.39 3.89 15.55
N SER A 90 12.37 4.82 14.60
CA SER A 90 11.31 5.82 14.47
C SER A 90 10.54 5.60 13.17
N ALA A 91 9.21 5.55 13.24
CA ALA A 91 8.35 5.41 12.08
C ALA A 91 7.77 6.78 11.69
N ILE A 92 7.97 7.21 10.44
CA ILE A 92 7.20 8.32 9.90
C ILE A 92 5.81 7.79 9.57
N VAL A 93 4.81 8.29 10.29
CA VAL A 93 3.40 7.94 10.09
C VAL A 93 2.69 9.09 9.39
N GLY A 94 1.93 8.77 8.34
CA GLY A 94 1.09 9.67 7.58
C GLY A 94 -0.37 9.56 8.01
N ASP A 95 -1.28 9.40 7.05
CA ASP A 95 -2.72 9.33 7.27
C ASP A 95 -3.22 7.91 7.59
N GLN A 96 -2.34 6.97 7.97
CA GLN A 96 -2.72 5.57 8.25
C GLN A 96 -3.60 5.41 9.50
N GLY A 97 -3.75 6.45 10.32
CA GLY A 97 -4.62 6.49 11.50
C GLY A 97 -4.03 5.78 12.73
N THR A 98 -4.69 5.95 13.88
CA THR A 98 -4.24 5.44 15.19
C THR A 98 -4.25 3.90 15.30
N GLN A 99 -4.91 3.21 14.37
CA GLN A 99 -4.88 1.75 14.33
C GLN A 99 -3.51 1.22 13.86
N TYR A 100 -2.95 1.81 12.82
CA TYR A 100 -1.63 1.44 12.30
C TYR A 100 -0.54 1.59 13.36
N GLU A 101 -0.56 2.71 14.10
CA GLU A 101 0.36 2.95 15.21
C GLU A 101 0.20 1.89 16.32
N ARG A 102 -1.04 1.54 16.67
CA ARG A 102 -1.32 0.49 17.67
C ARG A 102 -0.81 -0.87 17.22
N GLU A 103 -0.96 -1.23 15.95
CA GLU A 103 -0.48 -2.49 15.40
C GLU A 103 1.04 -2.58 15.42
N LEU A 104 1.73 -1.52 14.98
CA LEU A 104 3.19 -1.43 15.04
C LEU A 104 3.71 -1.44 16.49
N ALA A 105 3.09 -0.68 17.40
CA ALA A 105 3.47 -0.67 18.80
C ALA A 105 3.25 -2.05 19.46
N SER A 106 2.16 -2.74 19.09
CA SER A 106 1.86 -4.09 19.56
C SER A 106 2.88 -5.11 19.05
N LEU A 107 3.28 -5.01 17.77
CA LEU A 107 4.37 -5.80 17.20
C LEU A 107 5.68 -5.54 17.93
N ALA A 108 6.05 -4.27 18.12
CA ALA A 108 7.27 -3.87 18.79
C ALA A 108 7.35 -4.44 20.21
N SER A 109 6.25 -4.31 20.98
CA SER A 109 6.13 -4.87 22.33
C SER A 109 6.29 -6.39 22.34
N ARG A 110 5.67 -7.13 21.41
CA ARG A 110 5.85 -8.59 21.30
C ARG A 110 7.28 -9.00 20.96
N ARG A 111 8.04 -8.12 20.31
CA ARG A 111 9.41 -8.36 19.85
C ARG A 111 10.47 -7.70 20.73
N GLY A 112 10.07 -7.10 21.85
CA GLY A 112 11.00 -6.56 22.85
C GLY A 112 11.68 -5.25 22.44
N PHE A 113 11.06 -4.44 21.57
CA PHE A 113 11.55 -3.11 21.21
C PHE A 113 10.44 -2.04 21.27
N SER A 114 10.83 -0.78 21.11
CA SER A 114 9.91 0.36 21.02
C SER A 114 10.03 1.08 19.69
N ILE A 115 8.92 1.60 19.18
CA ILE A 115 8.88 2.45 17.98
C ILE A 115 8.46 3.86 18.40
N ASP A 116 9.26 4.85 18.04
CA ASP A 116 8.87 6.26 18.16
C ASP A 116 8.09 6.69 16.90
N PHE A 117 6.97 7.38 17.06
CA PHE A 117 6.16 7.81 15.91
C PHE A 117 6.41 9.29 15.58
N ILE A 118 6.77 9.57 14.33
CA ILE A 118 6.98 10.92 13.81
C ILE A 118 5.82 11.26 12.87
N HIS A 119 4.96 12.18 13.31
CA HIS A 119 3.78 12.62 12.55
C HIS A 119 4.12 13.72 11.53
N PRO A 120 3.32 13.87 10.46
CA PRO A 120 3.62 14.74 9.34
C PRO A 120 3.17 16.17 9.66
N THR A 121 3.88 16.81 10.59
CA THR A 121 3.63 18.19 11.03
C THR A 121 4.60 19.16 10.36
N ARG A 122 4.42 20.47 10.59
CA ARG A 122 5.40 21.49 10.19
C ARG A 122 6.80 21.25 10.77
N ARG A 123 6.95 20.37 11.77
CA ARG A 123 8.22 20.02 12.43
C ARG A 123 8.82 18.69 11.95
N LEU A 124 8.26 18.04 10.93
CA LEU A 124 8.69 16.72 10.45
C LEU A 124 10.22 16.62 10.25
N ILE A 125 10.82 17.57 9.55
CA ILE A 125 12.28 17.60 9.29
C ILE A 125 13.07 17.70 10.61
N VAL A 126 12.61 18.54 11.55
CA VAL A 126 13.29 18.74 12.83
C VAL A 126 13.25 17.47 13.68
N GLU A 127 12.09 16.82 13.77
CA GLU A 127 11.93 15.59 14.53
C GLU A 127 12.73 14.42 13.91
N CYS A 128 12.75 14.31 12.57
CA CYS A 128 13.59 13.34 11.89
C CYS A 128 15.08 13.58 12.17
N ARG A 129 15.57 14.84 12.07
CA ARG A 129 16.97 15.17 12.37
C ARG A 129 17.35 14.84 13.81
N LYS A 130 16.48 15.13 14.78
CA LYS A 130 16.71 14.75 16.18
C LYS A 130 16.80 13.24 16.37
N ALA A 131 15.88 12.49 15.75
CA ALA A 131 15.89 11.03 15.83
C ALA A 131 17.17 10.45 15.23
N LEU A 132 17.56 10.87 14.03
CA LEU A 132 18.80 10.44 13.36
C LEU A 132 20.05 10.80 14.17
N ALA A 133 20.13 12.03 14.71
CA ALA A 133 21.25 12.46 15.55
C ALA A 133 21.34 11.68 16.88
N ALA A 134 20.23 11.14 17.37
CA ALA A 134 20.18 10.25 18.53
C ALA A 134 20.51 8.78 18.17
N GLY A 135 20.94 8.50 16.94
CA GLY A 135 21.26 7.16 16.46
C GLY A 135 20.05 6.31 16.05
N SER A 136 18.85 6.89 16.02
CA SER A 136 17.63 6.18 15.59
C SER A 136 17.66 5.89 14.08
N VAL A 137 17.15 4.73 13.69
CA VAL A 137 16.80 4.43 12.29
C VAL A 137 15.41 4.99 12.02
N VAL A 138 15.30 5.92 11.08
CA VAL A 138 14.00 6.49 10.69
C VAL A 138 13.48 5.74 9.48
N VAL A 139 12.32 5.09 9.61
CA VAL A 139 11.67 4.35 8.50
C VAL A 139 10.56 5.21 7.90
N MET A 140 10.59 5.37 6.59
CA MET A 140 9.61 6.11 5.79
C MET A 140 9.04 5.22 4.68
N LEU A 141 7.72 5.23 4.53
CA LEU A 141 7.00 4.52 3.47
C LEU A 141 6.28 5.54 2.56
N PRO A 142 6.90 5.99 1.45
CA PRO A 142 6.35 7.05 0.61
C PRO A 142 5.08 6.69 -0.16
N ASP A 143 4.76 5.39 -0.20
CA ASP A 143 3.71 4.80 -1.01
C ASP A 143 2.33 4.75 -0.31
N ALA A 144 2.15 5.38 0.85
CA ALA A 144 0.86 5.41 1.55
C ALA A 144 0.33 6.81 1.90
N TRP A 145 0.78 7.84 1.19
CA TRP A 145 0.40 9.21 1.50
C TRP A 145 -0.80 9.64 0.66
N SER A 146 -1.82 10.18 1.33
CA SER A 146 -3.00 10.68 0.63
C SER A 146 -2.68 11.95 -0.14
N GLN A 147 -3.33 12.14 -1.29
CA GLN A 147 -3.22 13.37 -2.06
C GLN A 147 -3.81 14.51 -1.23
N SER A 148 -3.03 15.58 -1.01
CA SER A 148 -3.51 16.80 -0.38
C SER A 148 -3.80 17.82 -1.46
N PRO A 149 -5.00 18.42 -1.54
CA PRO A 149 -5.29 19.48 -2.50
C PRO A 149 -4.38 20.71 -2.36
N ALA A 150 -3.75 20.87 -1.19
CA ALA A 150 -2.90 22.01 -0.85
C ALA A 150 -1.42 21.78 -1.18
N GLU A 151 -1.04 20.58 -1.61
CA GLU A 151 0.35 20.24 -1.93
C GLU A 151 0.45 19.69 -3.35
N GLU A 152 1.47 20.12 -4.08
CA GLU A 152 1.76 19.57 -5.40
C GLU A 152 2.34 18.15 -5.26
N ASP A 153 1.62 17.16 -5.78
CA ASP A 153 2.10 15.81 -5.92
C ASP A 153 3.18 15.77 -7.03
N LEU A 154 4.29 15.09 -6.75
CA LEU A 154 5.30 14.77 -7.76
C LEU A 154 4.92 13.50 -8.49
N GLU A 155 5.01 13.53 -9.82
CA GLU A 155 4.64 12.43 -10.71
C GLU A 155 5.88 11.66 -11.19
N PHE A 156 5.83 10.32 -11.14
CA PHE A 156 6.88 9.41 -11.58
C PHE A 156 6.29 8.43 -12.60
N ALA A 157 6.65 8.58 -13.87
CA ALA A 157 6.01 7.85 -14.97
C ALA A 157 6.62 6.47 -15.26
N PHE A 158 5.77 5.51 -15.59
CA PHE A 158 6.07 4.12 -15.97
C PHE A 158 5.17 3.66 -17.14
N PRO A 159 5.47 2.53 -17.81
CA PRO A 159 4.71 2.11 -18.98
C PRO A 159 3.20 1.92 -18.77
N SER A 160 2.74 1.43 -17.61
CA SER A 160 1.32 1.26 -17.33
C SER A 160 0.68 2.44 -16.61
N GLY A 161 1.44 3.47 -16.25
CA GLY A 161 0.92 4.65 -15.55
C GLY A 161 1.97 5.37 -14.71
N SER A 162 1.54 6.30 -13.87
CA SER A 162 2.43 7.12 -13.05
C SER A 162 2.14 6.95 -11.56
N PHE A 163 3.18 6.92 -10.74
CA PHE A 163 3.06 7.07 -9.28
C PHE A 163 3.06 8.54 -8.87
N PHE A 164 2.42 8.82 -7.75
CA PHE A 164 2.34 10.13 -7.11
C PHE A 164 2.82 10.04 -5.68
N THR A 165 3.59 11.04 -5.25
CA THR A 165 3.95 11.22 -3.85
C THR A 165 4.07 12.69 -3.52
N ARG A 166 4.00 13.03 -2.23
CA ARG A 166 4.08 14.41 -1.78
C ARG A 166 5.48 14.99 -1.97
N SER A 167 5.56 16.19 -2.54
CA SER A 167 6.84 16.89 -2.72
C SER A 167 7.62 17.07 -1.40
N THR A 168 6.92 17.19 -0.25
CA THR A 168 7.52 17.31 1.08
C THR A 168 8.33 16.09 1.46
N LEU A 169 7.90 14.87 1.09
CA LEU A 169 8.69 13.65 1.35
C LEU A 169 9.98 13.63 0.55
N VAL A 170 9.90 14.04 -0.72
CA VAL A 170 11.07 14.11 -1.59
C VAL A 170 12.06 15.17 -1.08
N ARG A 171 11.55 16.33 -0.65
CA ARG A 171 12.36 17.37 0.00
C ARG A 171 12.95 16.91 1.32
N LEU A 172 12.19 16.16 2.13
CA LEU A 172 12.66 15.61 3.40
C LEU A 172 13.92 14.76 3.18
N ILE A 173 13.88 13.83 2.22
CA ILE A 173 15.04 12.99 1.90
C ILE A 173 16.29 13.84 1.61
N GLY A 174 16.15 14.86 0.76
CA GLY A 174 17.25 15.76 0.40
C GLY A 174 17.75 16.62 1.58
N LEU A 175 16.90 16.93 2.55
CA LEU A 175 17.24 17.78 3.70
C LEU A 175 17.82 17.00 4.90
N LEU A 176 17.70 15.68 4.93
CA LEU A 176 18.17 14.86 6.05
C LEU A 176 19.65 14.46 5.96
N ASP A 177 20.29 14.60 4.80
CA ASP A 177 21.73 14.32 4.57
C ASP A 177 22.23 13.02 5.23
N SER A 178 21.40 11.97 5.19
CA SER A 178 21.57 10.75 6.01
C SER A 178 22.05 9.54 5.21
N SER A 179 22.49 9.73 3.96
CA SER A 179 22.78 8.66 2.99
C SER A 179 21.72 7.55 3.03
N PRO A 180 20.48 7.85 2.57
CA PRO A 180 19.34 6.98 2.77
C PRO A 180 19.55 5.60 2.16
N ILE A 181 18.90 4.60 2.76
CA ILE A 181 18.89 3.23 2.28
C ILE A 181 17.48 2.91 1.79
N GLU A 182 17.38 2.28 0.62
CA GLU A 182 16.14 1.66 0.20
C GLU A 182 16.08 0.24 0.75
N ALA A 183 14.98 -0.12 1.38
CA ALA A 183 14.76 -1.45 1.94
C ALA A 183 13.46 -2.07 1.41
N GLU A 184 13.56 -3.32 0.97
CA GLU A 184 12.45 -4.09 0.43
C GLU A 184 12.33 -5.44 1.17
N VAL A 185 11.12 -5.80 1.58
CA VAL A 185 10.83 -7.12 2.16
C VAL A 185 10.26 -8.01 1.07
N VAL A 186 10.94 -9.13 0.80
CA VAL A 186 10.51 -10.13 -0.19
C VAL A 186 10.45 -11.49 0.48
N GLU A 187 9.41 -12.27 0.19
CA GLU A 187 9.35 -13.66 0.62
C GLU A 187 10.13 -14.57 -0.35
N ASP A 188 10.99 -15.44 0.17
CA ASP A 188 11.69 -16.44 -0.64
C ASP A 188 10.84 -17.68 -0.93
N GLU A 189 11.36 -18.60 -1.74
CA GLU A 189 10.63 -19.83 -2.12
C GLU A 189 10.38 -20.77 -0.93
N GLY A 190 11.12 -20.63 0.17
CA GLY A 190 10.97 -21.40 1.40
C GLY A 190 9.96 -20.80 2.38
N GLY A 191 9.35 -19.66 2.05
CA GLY A 191 8.42 -18.93 2.93
C GLY A 191 9.11 -18.14 4.03
N SER A 192 10.44 -17.97 3.96
CA SER A 192 11.21 -17.06 4.81
C SER A 192 11.24 -15.66 4.18
N PHE A 193 11.52 -14.63 4.97
CA PHE A 193 11.59 -13.25 4.47
C PHE A 193 13.02 -12.76 4.32
N VAL A 194 13.28 -12.07 3.22
CA VAL A 194 14.55 -11.42 2.93
C VAL A 194 14.33 -9.93 2.88
N ILE A 195 15.08 -9.20 3.70
CA ILE A 195 15.09 -7.73 3.68
C ILE A 195 16.30 -7.31 2.85
N ARG A 196 16.04 -6.83 1.64
CA ARG A 196 17.06 -6.38 0.70
C ARG A 196 17.31 -4.89 0.93
N CYS A 197 18.54 -4.56 1.34
CA CYS A 197 18.97 -3.18 1.49
C CYS A 197 19.86 -2.77 0.31
N ARG A 198 19.66 -1.55 -0.20
CA ARG A 198 20.51 -0.93 -1.22
C ARG A 198 20.64 0.57 -0.99
N LEU A 199 21.66 1.18 -1.57
CA LEU A 199 21.78 2.64 -1.56
C LEU A 199 20.57 3.24 -2.28
N PHE A 200 19.93 4.22 -1.64
CA PHE A 200 18.82 4.95 -2.23
C PHE A 200 19.33 5.83 -3.38
N ASN A 201 18.80 5.60 -4.58
CA ASN A 201 19.22 6.28 -5.81
C ASN A 201 18.21 7.35 -6.28
N GLY A 202 17.36 7.83 -5.37
CA GLY A 202 16.32 8.82 -5.64
C GLY A 202 14.92 8.21 -5.79
N MET A 203 13.89 9.06 -5.72
CA MET A 203 12.50 8.62 -5.75
C MET A 203 12.09 7.90 -7.04
N GLN A 204 12.70 8.27 -8.18
CA GLN A 204 12.45 7.56 -9.44
C GLN A 204 12.91 6.09 -9.37
N GLY A 205 14.08 5.82 -8.77
CA GLY A 205 14.57 4.46 -8.65
C GLY A 205 13.81 3.67 -7.60
N TYR A 206 13.41 4.29 -6.48
CA TYR A 206 12.49 3.68 -5.51
C TYR A 206 11.17 3.26 -6.17
N PHE A 207 10.53 4.16 -6.93
CA PHE A 207 9.28 3.81 -7.62
C PHE A 207 9.49 2.81 -8.74
N ALA A 208 10.68 2.75 -9.37
CA ALA A 208 11.01 1.72 -10.34
C ALA A 208 11.07 0.34 -9.68
N THR A 209 11.71 0.21 -8.51
CA THR A 209 11.66 -1.04 -7.76
C THR A 209 10.22 -1.39 -7.42
N LEU A 210 9.46 -0.49 -6.80
CA LEU A 210 8.08 -0.78 -6.39
C LEU A 210 7.26 -1.23 -7.61
N TYR A 211 7.38 -0.53 -8.74
CA TYR A 211 6.71 -0.88 -9.97
C TYR A 211 7.04 -2.29 -10.46
N ASP A 212 8.32 -2.66 -10.45
CA ASP A 212 8.77 -4.00 -10.84
C ASP A 212 8.25 -5.08 -9.88
N SER A 213 8.31 -4.83 -8.57
CA SER A 213 7.81 -5.75 -7.55
C SER A 213 6.30 -5.95 -7.66
N LEU A 214 5.53 -4.89 -7.92
CA LEU A 214 4.09 -4.97 -8.17
C LEU A 214 3.75 -5.75 -9.45
N ARG A 215 4.60 -5.69 -10.48
CA ARG A 215 4.38 -6.48 -11.70
C ARG A 215 4.68 -7.95 -11.50
N GLN A 216 5.67 -8.28 -10.68
CA GLN A 216 6.10 -9.65 -10.44
C GLN A 216 5.23 -10.37 -9.40
N ARG A 217 4.94 -9.70 -8.28
CA ARG A 217 4.24 -10.28 -7.12
C ARG A 217 3.21 -9.29 -6.55
N PRO A 218 2.18 -8.89 -7.31
CA PRO A 218 1.20 -7.90 -6.85
C PRO A 218 0.39 -8.35 -5.62
N TRP A 219 0.32 -9.66 -5.34
CA TRP A 219 -0.35 -10.22 -4.17
C TRP A 219 0.33 -9.86 -2.84
N GLU A 220 1.59 -9.43 -2.88
CA GLU A 220 2.34 -9.02 -1.70
C GLU A 220 2.10 -7.57 -1.29
N TYR A 221 1.45 -6.79 -2.13
CA TYR A 221 1.25 -5.37 -1.87
C TYR A 221 0.00 -5.12 -1.02
N GLU A 222 0.19 -4.74 0.24
CA GLU A 222 -0.90 -4.49 1.19
C GLU A 222 -1.81 -3.35 0.71
N ARG A 223 -1.23 -2.31 0.11
CA ARG A 223 -1.97 -1.11 -0.31
C ARG A 223 -2.63 -1.23 -1.68
N LEU A 224 -2.75 -2.43 -2.26
CA LEU A 224 -3.32 -2.61 -3.60
C LEU A 224 -4.70 -1.96 -3.75
N LEU A 225 -5.59 -2.09 -2.76
CA LEU A 225 -6.92 -1.46 -2.79
C LEU A 225 -6.86 0.08 -2.79
N LYS A 226 -5.80 0.66 -2.20
CA LYS A 226 -5.53 2.10 -2.12
C LYS A 226 -4.69 2.62 -3.29
N LEU A 227 -4.29 1.77 -4.23
CA LEU A 227 -3.43 2.13 -5.37
C LEU A 227 -3.93 3.37 -6.13
N HIS A 228 -5.25 3.56 -6.27
CA HIS A 228 -5.84 4.75 -6.91
C HIS A 228 -5.43 6.11 -6.32
N ARG A 229 -5.05 6.14 -5.04
CA ARG A 229 -4.62 7.35 -4.32
C ARG A 229 -3.20 7.77 -4.70
N MET A 230 -2.43 6.87 -5.27
CA MET A 230 -0.99 7.00 -5.45
C MET A 230 -0.54 6.60 -6.86
N PHE A 231 -1.42 6.08 -7.70
CA PHE A 231 -1.12 5.66 -9.05
C PHE A 231 -2.22 6.10 -10.03
N ARG A 232 -1.81 6.57 -11.21
CA ARG A 232 -2.66 6.94 -12.35
C ARG A 232 -2.33 5.98 -13.49
N PRO A 233 -3.26 5.10 -13.89
CA PRO A 233 -3.00 4.23 -15.03
C PRO A 233 -2.90 5.06 -16.32
N ALA A 234 -2.05 4.62 -17.24
CA ALA A 234 -1.83 5.25 -18.55
C ALA A 234 -3.06 5.11 -19.46
N ARG A 235 -3.93 4.11 -19.18
CA ARG A 235 -5.20 3.89 -19.85
C ARG A 235 -6.30 3.77 -18.81
N ALA A 236 -7.48 4.28 -19.12
CA ALA A 236 -8.65 4.04 -18.29
C ALA A 236 -8.95 2.54 -18.30
N VAL A 237 -9.01 1.93 -17.12
CA VAL A 237 -9.51 0.58 -16.93
C VAL A 237 -10.98 0.70 -16.56
N ALA A 238 -11.83 0.00 -17.30
CA ALA A 238 -13.25 -0.14 -17.04
C ALA A 238 -13.51 -1.57 -16.62
N PHE A 239 -13.99 -1.79 -15.39
CA PHE A 239 -14.33 -3.13 -14.91
C PHE A 239 -15.83 -3.27 -14.74
N GLY A 240 -16.42 -4.23 -15.48
CA GLY A 240 -17.83 -4.57 -15.41
C GLY A 240 -18.14 -5.55 -14.28
N LEU A 241 -18.94 -5.13 -13.31
CA LEU A 241 -19.49 -5.96 -12.24
C LEU A 241 -20.95 -6.29 -12.54
N SER A 242 -21.28 -7.56 -12.75
CA SER A 242 -22.68 -8.00 -12.82
C SER A 242 -23.16 -8.53 -11.48
N TYR A 243 -24.21 -7.94 -10.91
CA TYR A 243 -24.88 -8.41 -9.71
C TYR A 243 -26.28 -8.93 -10.03
N ARG A 244 -26.65 -10.10 -9.48
CA ARG A 244 -27.98 -10.68 -9.65
C ARG A 244 -28.79 -10.54 -8.36
N ARG A 245 -29.99 -9.94 -8.43
CA ARG A 245 -30.95 -9.87 -7.33
C ARG A 245 -32.29 -10.46 -7.79
N GLY A 246 -32.56 -11.71 -7.43
CA GLY A 246 -33.72 -12.42 -7.98
C GLY A 246 -33.58 -12.61 -9.49
N SER A 247 -34.56 -12.16 -10.27
CA SER A 247 -34.54 -12.15 -11.74
C SER A 247 -33.67 -11.03 -12.34
N ASP A 248 -33.39 -9.98 -11.57
CA ASP A 248 -32.75 -8.78 -12.09
C ASP A 248 -31.23 -8.94 -12.17
N ARG A 249 -30.65 -8.45 -13.27
CA ARG A 249 -29.20 -8.29 -13.44
C ARG A 249 -28.88 -6.80 -13.48
N LEU A 250 -27.98 -6.38 -12.60
CA LEU A 250 -27.44 -5.03 -12.53
C LEU A 250 -25.98 -5.10 -12.99
N PHE A 251 -25.59 -4.28 -13.95
CA PHE A 251 -24.19 -4.09 -14.33
C PHE A 251 -23.64 -2.84 -13.63
N PHE A 252 -22.36 -2.82 -13.31
CA PHE A 252 -21.66 -1.65 -12.80
C PHE A 252 -20.34 -1.54 -13.55
N GLU A 253 -20.09 -0.41 -14.19
CA GLU A 253 -18.76 -0.10 -14.70
C GLU A 253 -18.00 0.67 -13.62
N LEU A 254 -16.85 0.15 -13.21
CA LEU A 254 -15.92 0.85 -12.35
C LEU A 254 -14.89 1.56 -13.24
N GLN A 255 -14.96 2.90 -13.30
CA GLN A 255 -13.90 3.74 -13.87
C GLN A 255 -13.33 4.65 -12.78
N ARG A 256 -12.02 4.96 -12.88
CA ARG A 256 -11.34 5.87 -11.93
C ARG A 256 -12.06 7.22 -11.88
N GLY A 257 -12.62 7.54 -10.70
CA GLY A 257 -13.17 8.86 -10.39
C GLY A 257 -14.48 9.22 -11.10
N LYS A 258 -15.08 8.34 -11.91
CA LYS A 258 -16.31 8.65 -12.66
C LYS A 258 -17.24 7.43 -12.76
N THR A 259 -18.32 7.52 -11.99
CA THR A 259 -19.67 7.00 -12.30
C THR A 259 -19.87 5.48 -12.35
N PHE A 260 -20.88 5.00 -11.61
CA PHE A 260 -21.47 3.68 -11.78
C PHE A 260 -22.57 3.75 -12.86
N ARG A 261 -22.47 2.95 -13.92
CA ARG A 261 -23.57 2.78 -14.89
C ARG A 261 -24.34 1.51 -14.56
N ILE A 262 -25.64 1.63 -14.29
CA ILE A 262 -26.54 0.49 -14.04
C ILE A 262 -27.39 0.24 -15.28
N GLY A 263 -27.18 -0.91 -15.92
CA GLY A 263 -28.08 -1.44 -16.94
C GLY A 263 -28.87 -2.63 -16.42
N SER A 264 -30.13 -2.76 -16.85
CA SER A 264 -30.94 -3.97 -16.72
C SER A 264 -31.09 -4.59 -18.11
N GLY A 265 -30.40 -5.70 -18.44
CA GLY A 265 -30.46 -6.30 -19.77
C GLY A 265 -29.35 -7.33 -20.08
N SER A 266 -29.40 -7.94 -21.26
CA SER A 266 -28.36 -8.84 -21.79
C SER A 266 -27.01 -8.11 -21.92
N PRO A 267 -25.83 -8.77 -21.78
CA PRO A 267 -24.54 -8.10 -21.66
C PRO A 267 -24.07 -7.31 -22.90
N LEU A 268 -24.74 -7.46 -24.05
CA LEU A 268 -24.21 -6.99 -25.34
C LEU A 268 -25.24 -6.37 -26.30
N ASP A 269 -26.52 -6.28 -25.93
CA ASP A 269 -27.51 -5.70 -26.83
C ASP A 269 -27.84 -4.27 -26.38
N HIS A 270 -27.33 -3.31 -27.17
CA HIS A 270 -27.61 -1.87 -27.12
C HIS A 270 -26.81 -1.05 -26.08
N LEU A 271 -25.63 -0.56 -26.50
CA LEU A 271 -25.15 0.75 -26.06
C LEU A 271 -25.79 1.80 -26.98
N PRO A 272 -26.97 2.34 -26.61
CA PRO A 272 -27.06 3.80 -26.55
C PRO A 272 -27.81 4.28 -25.29
N ASP A 273 -27.57 5.55 -24.97
CA ASP A 273 -28.14 6.35 -23.87
C ASP A 273 -27.60 6.07 -22.46
N GLU A 274 -26.81 7.04 -22.00
CA GLU A 274 -26.26 7.21 -20.66
C GLU A 274 -27.36 7.23 -19.59
N ARG A 275 -27.80 6.07 -19.12
CA ARG A 275 -28.53 5.98 -17.84
C ARG A 275 -27.53 5.97 -16.69
N VAL A 276 -27.09 7.16 -16.31
CA VAL A 276 -26.44 7.39 -15.01
C VAL A 276 -27.47 7.08 -13.93
N CYS A 277 -27.15 6.15 -13.01
CA CYS A 277 -27.97 5.97 -11.82
C CYS A 277 -27.89 7.28 -11.02
N ARG A 278 -28.97 8.06 -11.01
CA ARG A 278 -29.13 9.28 -10.18
C ARG A 278 -29.85 8.98 -8.87
N ASP A 279 -30.18 7.72 -8.62
CA ASP A 279 -30.80 7.31 -7.36
C ASP A 279 -29.76 7.42 -6.24
N LYS A 280 -29.84 8.53 -5.54
CA LYS A 280 -29.00 8.85 -4.39
C LYS A 280 -29.03 7.76 -3.33
N ALA A 281 -30.13 7.02 -3.14
CA ALA A 281 -30.17 5.95 -2.15
C ALA A 281 -29.33 4.73 -2.58
N VAL A 282 -29.31 4.40 -3.87
CA VAL A 282 -28.47 3.33 -4.42
C VAL A 282 -27.01 3.74 -4.43
N LEU A 283 -26.71 4.97 -4.88
CA LEU A 283 -25.36 5.51 -4.84
C LEU A 283 -24.83 5.66 -3.41
N ASP A 284 -25.66 6.11 -2.46
CA ASP A 284 -25.30 6.22 -1.05
C ASP A 284 -25.22 4.84 -0.38
N TRP A 285 -25.97 3.84 -0.84
CA TRP A 285 -25.87 2.46 -0.32
C TRP A 285 -24.59 1.79 -0.83
N ILE A 286 -24.25 1.97 -2.11
CA ILE A 286 -22.97 1.54 -2.68
C ILE A 286 -21.85 2.31 -1.99
N ALA A 287 -21.87 3.64 -1.96
CA ALA A 287 -20.84 4.46 -1.32
C ALA A 287 -20.68 4.14 0.18
N ARG A 288 -21.78 3.90 0.94
CA ARG A 288 -21.67 3.50 2.35
C ARG A 288 -21.11 2.10 2.51
N ARG A 289 -21.47 1.13 1.66
CA ARG A 289 -20.86 -0.20 1.70
C ARG A 289 -19.43 -0.22 1.16
N THR A 290 -19.13 0.59 0.15
CA THR A 290 -17.83 0.73 -0.49
C THR A 290 -16.88 1.47 0.44
N ALA A 291 -17.23 2.62 0.99
CA ALA A 291 -16.39 3.34 1.96
C ALA A 291 -16.24 2.56 3.26
N ALA A 292 -17.33 2.08 3.88
CA ALA A 292 -17.22 1.37 5.16
C ALA A 292 -16.56 -0.02 5.04
N ARG A 293 -16.66 -0.71 3.89
CA ARG A 293 -15.97 -2.01 3.69
C ARG A 293 -14.60 -1.89 3.09
N ILE A 294 -14.33 -0.88 2.26
CA ILE A 294 -12.96 -0.57 1.86
C ILE A 294 -12.22 -0.12 3.11
N ASP A 295 -12.75 0.78 3.94
CA ASP A 295 -12.14 1.12 5.24
C ASP A 295 -12.03 -0.11 6.16
N ALA A 296 -13.08 -0.96 6.28
CA ALA A 296 -12.98 -2.19 7.11
C ALA A 296 -12.06 -3.29 6.54
N LEU A 297 -11.80 -3.33 5.23
CA LEU A 297 -10.80 -4.21 4.60
C LEU A 297 -9.39 -3.59 4.59
N ILE A 298 -9.31 -2.26 4.74
CA ILE A 298 -8.10 -1.45 4.90
C ILE A 298 -7.58 -1.48 6.34
N HIS A 299 -8.45 -1.85 7.28
CA HIS A 299 -8.17 -2.01 8.72
C HIS A 299 -7.91 -3.48 9.10
N ILE A 300 -7.57 -4.32 8.13
CA ILE A 300 -6.95 -5.65 8.30
C ILE A 300 -5.49 -5.51 7.91
#